data_AF-A0A8S1B9E8-F1
#
_entry.id   AF-A0A8S1B9E8-F1
#
_cell.length_a   1.000
_cell.length_b   1.000
_cell.length_c   1.000
_cell.angle_alpha   90.00
_cell.angle_beta   90.00
_cell.angle_gamma   90.00
#
_symmetry.space_group_name_H-M   'P 1'
#
loop_
_entity.id
_entity.type
_entity.pdbx_description
1 polymer ?
#
loop_
_entity_poly.entity_id
_entity_poly.type
_entity_poly.pdbx_seq_one_letter_code
_entity_poly.pdbx_strand_id
1 'polypeptide(L)'
;MSLLTTLIVAVITLTTVALAAPKANEKVEKTHRTCQEFTQGLTFNDTQAVGTWHLLHYRTERTNGSGDSHCVQFNPVNDQERKDLKDLIEKFVENLKWENLVLKMQIPCAKLNENKSRDYYLERLEGDGSYRTLQMPPTTAKMDLSDFHRYPMRLKIIEGQYLGMMDCHEKFVFILGKQPPEGKDIDERLKKMIEVYWPEE
;
A
#
# COMPACT_ATOMS: atom_id res chain seq x y z
N MET A 1 49.81 -65.14 -6.05
CA MET A 1 48.52 -65.29 -6.73
C MET A 1 47.43 -65.31 -5.68
N SER A 2 46.33 -64.58 -5.94
CA SER A 2 45.10 -64.46 -5.13
C SER A 2 45.21 -63.80 -3.75
N LEU A 3 44.58 -62.64 -3.50
CA LEU A 3 43.11 -62.44 -3.32
C LEU A 3 42.64 -63.28 -2.11
N LEU A 4 41.94 -62.81 -1.09
CA LEU A 4 41.06 -61.66 -0.95
C LEU A 4 40.67 -61.53 0.54
N THR A 5 40.49 -60.30 1.00
CA THR A 5 39.43 -59.80 1.92
C THR A 5 39.26 -60.27 3.38
N THR A 6 39.66 -59.36 4.29
CA THR A 6 38.85 -58.59 5.27
C THR A 6 37.62 -59.20 5.96
N LEU A 7 37.60 -59.16 7.30
CA LEU A 7 36.50 -58.55 8.07
C LEU A 7 36.96 -58.26 9.52
N ILE A 8 37.24 -57.00 9.87
CA ILE A 8 37.33 -56.55 11.26
C ILE A 8 36.06 -55.76 11.55
N VAL A 9 35.21 -56.33 12.38
CA VAL A 9 33.97 -55.74 12.88
C VAL A 9 34.36 -54.69 13.93
N ALA A 10 34.35 -53.41 13.53
CA ALA A 10 34.46 -52.30 14.46
C ALA A 10 33.06 -51.80 14.81
N VAL A 11 32.60 -52.17 16.01
CA VAL A 11 31.38 -51.67 16.64
C VAL A 11 31.64 -50.23 17.08
N ILE A 12 31.12 -49.25 16.34
CA ILE A 12 31.08 -47.85 16.78
C ILE A 12 29.69 -47.61 17.36
N THR A 13 29.61 -47.62 18.69
CA THR A 13 28.46 -47.16 19.46
C THR A 13 28.31 -45.65 19.27
N LEU A 14 27.41 -45.22 18.39
CA LEU A 14 26.96 -43.83 18.32
C LEU A 14 26.06 -43.55 19.52
N THR A 15 26.61 -42.90 20.54
CA THR A 15 25.83 -42.26 21.60
C THR A 15 25.03 -41.10 20.99
N THR A 16 23.76 -41.33 20.69
CA THR A 16 22.82 -40.26 20.36
C THR A 16 22.57 -39.41 21.60
N VAL A 17 23.27 -38.30 21.72
CA VAL A 17 22.85 -37.22 22.61
C VAL A 17 21.57 -36.65 21.98
N ALA A 18 20.42 -37.09 22.47
CA ALA A 18 19.16 -36.46 22.15
C ALA A 18 19.18 -35.04 22.73
N LEU A 19 19.66 -34.08 21.94
CA LEU A 19 19.28 -32.69 22.10
C LEU A 19 17.78 -32.63 21.81
N ALA A 20 16.99 -32.82 22.86
CA ALA A 20 15.62 -32.37 22.89
C ALA A 20 15.69 -30.85 22.73
N ALA A 21 15.63 -30.38 21.48
CA ALA A 21 15.31 -29.00 21.20
C ALA A 21 14.02 -28.71 21.98
N PRO A 22 13.97 -27.65 22.80
CA PRO A 22 12.71 -27.27 23.37
C PRO A 22 11.79 -27.04 22.19
N LYS A 23 10.67 -27.76 22.15
CA LYS A 23 9.49 -27.31 21.42
C LYS A 23 9.11 -25.99 22.10
N ALA A 24 9.80 -24.92 21.72
CA ALA A 24 9.21 -23.63 21.67
C ALA A 24 7.99 -23.88 20.79
N ASN A 25 6.84 -23.99 21.44
CA ASN A 25 5.64 -23.43 20.89
C ASN A 25 5.97 -21.96 20.63
N GLU A 26 6.70 -21.69 19.54
CA GLU A 26 6.42 -20.54 18.71
C GLU A 26 4.95 -20.76 18.31
N LYS A 27 4.07 -20.30 19.21
CA LYS A 27 3.10 -19.32 18.76
C LYS A 27 3.95 -18.32 17.99
N VAL A 28 4.12 -18.58 16.69
CA VAL A 28 4.41 -17.55 15.73
C VAL A 28 3.33 -16.54 16.05
N GLU A 29 3.71 -15.52 16.82
CA GLU A 29 3.00 -14.27 16.88
C GLU A 29 2.83 -13.94 15.41
N LYS A 30 1.65 -14.24 14.87
CA LYS A 30 1.26 -13.89 13.50
C LYS A 30 1.07 -12.38 13.54
N THR A 31 2.16 -11.66 13.74
CA THR A 31 2.24 -10.21 13.73
C THR A 31 1.79 -9.75 12.36
N HIS A 32 0.54 -9.31 12.30
CA HIS A 32 0.09 -8.16 11.54
C HIS A 32 1.12 -7.59 10.54
N ARG A 33 1.16 -8.18 9.34
CA ARG A 33 1.93 -7.74 8.16
C ARG A 33 1.43 -6.42 7.53
N THR A 34 0.96 -5.46 8.34
CA THR A 34 -0.31 -4.75 8.07
C THR A 34 -0.30 -3.45 7.26
N CYS A 35 0.83 -2.82 6.96
CA CYS A 35 0.87 -1.62 6.10
C CYS A 35 2.30 -1.27 5.69
N GLN A 36 3.24 -1.32 6.63
CA GLN A 36 4.64 -1.01 6.38
C GLN A 36 5.28 -2.01 5.40
N GLU A 37 4.97 -3.29 5.55
CA GLU A 37 5.48 -4.35 4.66
C GLU A 37 5.04 -4.17 3.20
N PHE A 38 3.95 -3.42 2.94
CA PHE A 38 3.44 -3.23 1.58
C PHE A 38 4.46 -2.55 0.66
N THR A 39 5.29 -1.65 1.20
CA THR A 39 6.36 -0.94 0.47
C THR A 39 7.76 -1.15 1.04
N GLN A 40 7.91 -1.99 2.07
CA GLN A 40 9.20 -2.14 2.75
C GLN A 40 10.32 -2.56 1.79
N GLY A 41 11.44 -1.85 1.83
CA GLY A 41 12.61 -2.12 1.00
C GLY A 41 12.45 -1.71 -0.47
N LEU A 42 11.35 -1.06 -0.84
CA LEU A 42 11.18 -0.49 -2.17
C LEU A 42 11.74 0.94 -2.24
N THR A 43 12.08 1.37 -3.44
CA THR A 43 12.24 2.78 -3.78
C THR A 43 11.11 3.16 -4.70
N PHE A 44 10.41 4.24 -4.38
CA PHE A 44 9.28 4.71 -5.16
C PHE A 44 9.56 6.11 -5.68
N ASN A 45 9.34 6.31 -6.97
CA ASN A 45 9.38 7.62 -7.58
C ASN A 45 7.95 8.10 -7.81
N ASP A 46 7.58 9.21 -7.20
CA ASP A 46 6.25 9.83 -7.30
C ASP A 46 5.78 10.02 -8.75
N THR A 47 6.69 10.27 -9.70
CA THR A 47 6.33 10.43 -11.11
C THR A 47 5.71 9.15 -11.70
N GLN A 48 5.98 7.99 -11.11
CA GLN A 48 5.37 6.72 -11.50
C GLN A 48 3.89 6.66 -11.13
N ALA A 49 3.46 7.37 -10.07
CA ALA A 49 2.05 7.46 -9.68
C ALA A 49 1.26 8.41 -10.58
N VAL A 50 1.91 9.40 -11.20
CA VAL A 50 1.22 10.47 -11.95
C VAL A 50 0.38 9.92 -13.10
N GLY A 51 -0.80 10.52 -13.27
CA GLY A 51 -1.78 10.21 -14.29
C GLY A 51 -3.04 9.56 -13.73
N THR A 52 -3.86 9.08 -14.66
CA THR A 52 -5.16 8.47 -14.37
C THR A 52 -5.03 6.96 -14.20
N TRP A 53 -5.72 6.44 -13.20
CA TRP A 53 -5.74 5.03 -12.87
C TRP A 53 -7.17 4.58 -12.60
N HIS A 54 -7.53 3.40 -13.09
CA HIS A 54 -8.86 2.82 -13.00
C HIS A 54 -8.84 1.65 -12.04
N LEU A 55 -9.88 1.55 -11.22
CA LEU A 55 -10.00 0.44 -10.29
C LEU A 55 -10.20 -0.87 -11.06
N LEU A 56 -9.23 -1.77 -10.94
CA LEU A 56 -9.34 -3.12 -11.49
C LEU A 56 -9.85 -4.08 -10.44
N HIS A 57 -9.26 -4.07 -9.25
CA HIS A 57 -9.61 -4.99 -8.18
C HIS A 57 -9.37 -4.35 -6.81
N TYR A 58 -10.13 -4.77 -5.80
CA TYR A 58 -9.94 -4.31 -4.43
C TYR A 58 -10.27 -5.36 -3.40
N ARG A 59 -9.76 -5.13 -2.20
CA ARG A 59 -10.12 -5.88 -0.99
C ARG A 59 -10.17 -4.97 0.21
N THR A 60 -11.02 -5.34 1.16
CA THR A 60 -11.36 -4.57 2.35
C THR A 60 -11.55 -5.49 3.55
N GLU A 61 -11.24 -5.00 4.76
CA GLU A 61 -11.58 -5.68 6.01
C GLU A 61 -13.10 -5.64 6.30
N ARG A 62 -13.82 -4.63 5.80
CA ARG A 62 -15.26 -4.43 6.02
C ARG A 62 -16.04 -4.39 4.70
N THR A 63 -17.18 -5.07 4.64
CA THR A 63 -18.08 -5.08 3.45
C THR A 63 -18.68 -3.71 3.08
N ASN A 64 -18.44 -2.66 3.88
CA ASN A 64 -19.09 -1.35 3.75
C ASN A 64 -18.17 -0.24 3.19
N GLY A 65 -16.98 -0.58 2.71
CA GLY A 65 -16.16 0.37 1.97
C GLY A 65 -16.75 0.60 0.58
N SER A 66 -17.07 1.85 0.23
CA SER A 66 -17.53 2.17 -1.12
C SER A 66 -16.41 1.90 -2.12
N GLY A 67 -16.39 0.69 -2.69
CA GLY A 67 -15.58 0.31 -3.86
C GLY A 67 -15.99 1.05 -5.14
N ASP A 68 -16.82 2.09 -5.02
CA ASP A 68 -17.46 2.81 -6.13
C ASP A 68 -16.54 3.83 -6.81
N SER A 69 -15.27 3.93 -6.41
CA SER A 69 -14.29 4.72 -7.15
C SER A 69 -13.83 3.95 -8.39
N HIS A 70 -14.41 4.27 -9.54
CA HIS A 70 -13.97 3.71 -10.82
C HIS A 70 -12.66 4.32 -11.34
N CYS A 71 -12.17 5.40 -10.73
CA CYS A 71 -11.02 6.14 -11.23
C CYS A 71 -10.37 7.01 -10.15
N VAL A 72 -9.03 6.99 -10.09
CA VAL A 72 -8.17 7.82 -9.25
C VAL A 72 -7.19 8.57 -10.14
N GLN A 73 -7.04 9.88 -9.95
CA GLN A 73 -6.06 10.68 -10.68
C GLN A 73 -5.00 11.23 -9.73
N PHE A 74 -3.73 11.08 -10.08
CA PHE A 74 -2.60 11.69 -9.38
C PHE A 74 -1.96 12.77 -10.24
N ASN A 75 -1.77 13.96 -9.67
CA ASN A 75 -1.05 15.06 -10.28
C ASN A 75 0.11 15.49 -9.37
N PRO A 76 1.24 15.96 -9.90
CA PRO A 76 2.29 16.55 -9.09
C PRO A 76 1.81 17.87 -8.46
N VAL A 77 2.17 18.11 -7.21
CA VAL A 77 1.93 19.40 -6.54
C VAL A 77 3.08 20.33 -6.87
N ASN A 78 2.77 21.46 -7.51
CA ASN A 78 3.78 22.48 -7.80
C ASN A 78 3.93 23.47 -6.63
N ASP A 79 4.99 24.28 -6.66
CA ASP A 79 5.32 25.21 -5.58
C ASP A 79 4.24 26.28 -5.34
N GLN A 80 3.55 26.72 -6.40
CA GLN A 80 2.48 27.71 -6.29
C GLN A 80 1.27 27.10 -5.58
N GLU A 81 0.81 25.92 -6.00
CA GLU A 81 -0.30 25.20 -5.37
C GLU A 81 0.00 24.87 -3.91
N ARG A 82 1.24 24.43 -3.61
CA ARG A 82 1.70 24.18 -2.24
C ARG A 82 1.62 25.44 -1.38
N LYS A 83 2.08 26.58 -1.91
CA LYS A 83 2.04 27.87 -1.22
C LYS A 83 0.60 28.32 -0.98
N ASP A 84 -0.24 28.27 -2.01
CA ASP A 84 -1.65 28.68 -1.92
C ASP A 84 -2.40 27.83 -0.90
N LEU A 85 -2.14 26.51 -0.89
CA LEU A 85 -2.73 25.60 0.09
C LEU A 85 -2.24 25.94 1.51
N LYS A 86 -0.93 26.15 1.69
CA LYS A 86 -0.36 26.53 2.98
C LYS A 86 -1.01 27.80 3.52
N ASP A 87 -1.05 28.86 2.71
CA ASP A 87 -1.63 30.14 3.10
C ASP A 87 -3.12 30.00 3.48
N LEU A 88 -3.83 29.08 2.83
CA LEU A 88 -5.25 28.82 3.08
C LEU A 88 -5.51 28.06 4.39
N ILE A 89 -4.77 26.98 4.65
CA ILE A 89 -5.15 26.01 5.70
C ILE A 89 -4.08 25.72 6.76
N GLU A 90 -2.91 26.35 6.75
CA GLU A 90 -1.83 26.03 7.71
C GLU A 90 -2.26 26.16 9.17
N LYS A 91 -3.09 27.15 9.50
CA LYS A 91 -3.64 27.32 10.85
C LYS A 91 -4.58 26.19 11.30
N PHE A 92 -5.05 25.36 10.36
CA PHE A 92 -5.98 24.26 10.63
C PHE A 92 -5.33 22.87 10.55
N VAL A 93 -4.07 22.78 10.10
CA VAL A 93 -3.40 21.50 9.87
C VAL A 93 -2.08 21.47 10.62
N GLU A 94 -2.08 20.80 11.78
CA GLU A 94 -0.87 20.66 12.59
C GLU A 94 0.10 19.62 12.01
N ASN A 95 1.40 19.83 12.22
CA ASN A 95 2.45 18.83 11.94
C ASN A 95 2.46 18.31 10.49
N LEU A 96 2.28 19.21 9.51
CA LEU A 96 2.41 18.93 8.09
C LEU A 96 3.71 19.55 7.56
N LYS A 97 4.55 18.73 6.91
CA LYS A 97 5.73 19.20 6.18
C LYS A 97 5.32 19.61 4.77
N TRP A 98 5.06 20.91 4.59
CA TRP A 98 4.56 21.46 3.33
C TRP A 98 5.45 21.16 2.14
N GLU A 99 6.77 21.21 2.32
CA GLU A 99 7.78 20.87 1.32
C GLU A 99 7.70 19.42 0.83
N ASN A 100 7.11 18.54 1.64
CA ASN A 100 6.89 17.14 1.31
C ASN A 100 5.51 16.88 0.68
N LEU A 101 4.66 17.88 0.48
CA LEU A 101 3.46 17.75 -0.35
C LEU A 101 3.87 17.66 -1.82
N VAL A 102 3.73 16.47 -2.38
CA VAL A 102 4.32 16.11 -3.68
C VAL A 102 3.30 15.62 -4.69
N LEU A 103 2.21 15.02 -4.23
CA LEU A 103 1.16 14.48 -5.06
C LEU A 103 -0.20 14.99 -4.58
N LYS A 104 -1.08 15.25 -5.55
CA LYS A 104 -2.51 15.49 -5.35
C LYS A 104 -3.27 14.33 -5.96
N MET A 105 -4.07 13.67 -5.15
CA MET A 105 -4.93 12.57 -5.54
C MET A 105 -6.38 13.04 -5.59
N GLN A 106 -7.11 12.70 -6.66
CA GLN A 106 -8.51 13.08 -6.86
C GLN A 106 -9.37 11.83 -7.05
N ILE A 107 -10.46 11.74 -6.27
CA ILE A 107 -11.36 10.58 -6.26
C ILE A 107 -12.84 11.01 -6.24
N PRO A 108 -13.67 10.59 -7.21
CA PRO A 108 -13.26 10.01 -8.49
C PRO A 108 -12.46 11.04 -9.32
N CYS A 109 -11.82 10.57 -10.40
CA CYS A 109 -11.20 11.46 -11.39
C CYS A 109 -12.16 12.59 -11.82
N ALA A 110 -11.63 13.80 -11.96
CA ALA A 110 -12.42 14.95 -12.38
C ALA A 110 -13.00 14.70 -13.79
N LYS A 111 -14.33 14.73 -13.92
CA LYS A 111 -15.00 14.80 -15.22
C LYS A 111 -15.45 16.23 -15.47
N LEU A 112 -15.43 16.66 -16.73
CA LEU A 112 -15.84 18.01 -17.17
C LEU A 112 -17.21 18.47 -16.65
N ASN A 113 -18.08 17.56 -16.18
CA ASN A 113 -19.45 17.84 -15.75
C ASN A 113 -19.83 17.30 -14.35
N GLU A 114 -18.89 16.74 -13.57
CA GLU A 114 -19.18 16.19 -12.23
C GLU A 114 -18.36 16.90 -11.15
N ASN A 115 -19.02 17.76 -10.35
CA ASN A 115 -18.40 18.55 -9.27
C ASN A 115 -18.22 17.76 -7.95
N LYS A 116 -18.10 16.43 -8.00
CA LYS A 116 -18.08 15.58 -6.80
C LYS A 116 -16.78 14.79 -6.64
N SER A 117 -15.64 15.36 -7.04
CA SER A 117 -14.33 14.81 -6.68
C SER A 117 -13.91 15.26 -5.28
N ARG A 118 -13.28 14.35 -4.53
CA ARG A 118 -12.57 14.65 -3.29
C ARG A 118 -11.09 14.78 -3.62
N ASP A 119 -10.48 15.85 -3.12
CA ASP A 119 -9.06 16.10 -3.27
C ASP A 119 -8.33 15.64 -2.00
N TYR A 120 -7.25 14.89 -2.18
CA TYR A 120 -6.34 14.49 -1.12
C TYR A 120 -4.93 14.93 -1.50
N TYR A 121 -4.27 15.70 -0.66
CA TYR A 121 -2.85 16.01 -0.82
C TYR A 121 -2.02 14.96 -0.10
N LEU A 122 -0.94 14.50 -0.72
CA LEU A 122 -0.09 13.44 -0.19
C LEU A 122 1.25 14.03 0.25
N GLU A 123 1.47 14.01 1.56
CA GLU A 123 2.74 14.30 2.20
C GLU A 123 3.63 13.06 2.12
N ARG A 124 4.77 13.16 1.45
CA ARG A 124 5.78 12.11 1.43
C ARG A 124 6.40 11.96 2.81
N LEU A 125 6.32 10.76 3.38
CA LEU A 125 6.97 10.43 4.65
C LEU A 125 8.35 9.84 4.42
N GLU A 126 8.44 8.91 3.47
CA GLU A 126 9.64 8.15 3.13
C GLU A 126 9.77 7.99 1.61
N GLY A 127 10.95 7.58 1.13
CA GLY A 127 11.22 7.36 -0.30
C GLY A 127 10.74 6.01 -0.84
N ASP A 128 9.97 5.26 -0.06
CA ASP A 128 9.51 3.90 -0.38
C ASP A 128 8.07 3.87 -0.94
N GLY A 129 7.41 5.03 -1.02
CA GLY A 129 5.99 5.12 -1.37
C GLY A 129 5.08 5.30 -0.15
N SER A 130 5.63 5.64 1.02
CA SER A 130 4.88 6.06 2.19
C SER A 130 4.39 7.50 2.11
N TYR A 131 3.08 7.66 2.28
CA TYR A 131 2.44 8.97 2.34
C TYR A 131 1.52 9.10 3.55
N ARG A 132 1.28 10.35 3.93
CA ARG A 132 0.13 10.73 4.73
C ARG A 132 -0.77 11.60 3.87
N THR A 133 -2.03 11.21 3.74
CA THR A 133 -3.02 12.01 3.02
C THR A 133 -3.45 13.21 3.86
N LEU A 134 -3.95 14.22 3.18
CA LEU A 134 -4.67 15.37 3.72
C LEU A 134 -5.92 15.52 2.89
N GLN A 135 -7.06 15.09 3.42
CA GLN A 135 -8.34 15.24 2.75
C GLN A 135 -8.78 16.70 2.81
N MET A 136 -9.11 17.27 1.66
CA MET A 136 -9.69 18.60 1.59
C MET A 136 -11.18 18.55 1.90
N PRO A 137 -11.68 19.40 2.79
CA PRO A 137 -13.11 19.56 2.96
C PRO A 137 -13.73 20.16 1.68
N PRO A 138 -15.03 19.95 1.44
CA PRO A 138 -15.74 20.62 0.35
C PRO A 138 -15.56 22.13 0.41
N THR A 139 -15.52 22.80 -0.74
CA THR A 139 -15.36 24.27 -0.81
C THR A 139 -16.47 25.06 -0.10
N THR A 140 -17.61 24.42 0.16
CA THR A 140 -18.75 24.99 0.89
C THR A 140 -18.68 24.78 2.41
N ALA A 141 -17.70 24.01 2.91
CA ALA A 141 -17.56 23.73 4.33
C ALA A 141 -17.03 24.97 5.09
N LYS A 142 -17.51 25.17 6.32
CA LYS A 142 -16.88 26.12 7.25
C LYS A 142 -15.64 25.44 7.79
N MET A 143 -14.45 25.95 7.47
CA MET A 143 -13.18 25.33 7.89
C MET A 143 -13.05 25.28 9.42
N ASP A 144 -13.09 24.08 9.97
CA ASP A 144 -12.74 23.74 11.35
C ASP A 144 -11.51 22.81 11.37
N LEU A 145 -10.76 22.78 12.48
CA LEU A 145 -9.67 21.83 12.69
C LEU A 145 -10.12 20.37 12.50
N SER A 146 -11.34 20.06 12.94
CA SER A 146 -11.90 18.71 12.89
C SER A 146 -12.23 18.20 11.49
N ASP A 147 -12.25 19.07 10.48
CA ASP A 147 -12.57 18.71 9.10
C ASP A 147 -11.37 18.14 8.32
N PHE A 148 -10.15 18.30 8.84
CA PHE A 148 -8.93 17.87 8.17
C PHE A 148 -8.52 16.47 8.61
N HIS A 149 -8.94 15.48 7.83
CA HIS A 149 -8.56 14.10 8.06
C HIS A 149 -7.25 13.74 7.34
N ARG A 150 -6.40 12.97 8.05
CA ARG A 150 -5.11 12.53 7.55
C ARG A 150 -4.95 11.03 7.78
N TYR A 151 -4.73 10.30 6.69
CA TYR A 151 -4.65 8.83 6.72
C TYR A 151 -3.30 8.34 6.17
N PRO A 152 -2.67 7.34 6.80
CA PRO A 152 -1.49 6.70 6.24
C PRO A 152 -1.86 5.94 4.96
N MET A 153 -1.08 6.15 3.91
CA MET A 153 -1.28 5.52 2.60
C MET A 153 0.05 5.01 2.07
N ARG A 154 0.00 3.91 1.31
CA ARG A 154 1.16 3.34 0.63
C ARG A 154 0.89 3.18 -0.87
N LEU A 155 1.85 3.58 -1.70
CA LEU A 155 1.81 3.40 -3.15
C LEU A 155 2.97 2.52 -3.60
N LYS A 156 2.73 1.64 -4.57
CA LYS A 156 3.80 0.90 -5.25
C LYS A 156 3.45 0.57 -6.69
N ILE A 157 4.47 0.46 -7.52
CA ILE A 157 4.31 -0.09 -8.86
C ILE A 157 4.40 -1.60 -8.80
N ILE A 158 3.42 -2.27 -9.40
CA ILE A 158 3.35 -3.73 -9.49
C ILE A 158 3.61 -4.09 -10.96
N GLU A 159 4.68 -4.86 -11.18
CA GLU A 159 5.09 -5.35 -12.51
C GLU A 159 5.25 -4.28 -13.58
N GLY A 160 5.60 -3.06 -13.18
CA GLY A 160 5.82 -1.94 -14.10
C GLY A 160 4.56 -1.36 -14.76
N GLN A 161 3.37 -1.92 -14.51
CA GLN A 161 2.16 -1.57 -15.26
C GLN A 161 0.92 -1.27 -14.40
N TYR A 162 0.90 -1.73 -13.15
CA TYR A 162 -0.20 -1.48 -12.21
C TYR A 162 0.26 -0.61 -11.05
N LEU A 163 -0.68 0.15 -10.49
CA LEU A 163 -0.48 0.88 -9.25
C LEU A 163 -1.22 0.14 -8.13
N GLY A 164 -0.45 -0.35 -7.16
CA GLY A 164 -0.99 -0.79 -5.88
C GLY A 164 -1.14 0.40 -4.96
N MET A 165 -2.34 0.59 -4.41
CA MET A 165 -2.64 1.63 -3.44
C MET A 165 -3.24 1.00 -2.19
N MET A 166 -2.65 1.25 -1.04
CA MET A 166 -3.15 0.78 0.25
C MET A 166 -3.54 1.95 1.14
N ASP A 167 -4.80 1.99 1.55
CA ASP A 167 -5.26 2.85 2.64
C ASP A 167 -5.07 2.08 3.95
N CYS A 168 -4.17 2.56 4.80
CA CYS A 168 -3.83 1.85 6.03
C CYS A 168 -4.76 2.20 7.21
N HIS A 169 -5.66 3.18 7.06
CA HIS A 169 -6.68 3.48 8.07
C HIS A 169 -7.87 2.54 7.92
N GLU A 170 -8.46 2.52 6.73
CA GLU A 170 -9.64 1.71 6.43
C GLU A 170 -9.28 0.31 5.91
N LYS A 171 -7.98 0.02 5.79
CA LYS A 171 -7.45 -1.29 5.40
C LYS A 171 -7.98 -1.75 4.04
N PHE A 172 -7.91 -0.84 3.07
CA PHE A 172 -8.19 -1.15 1.66
C PHE A 172 -6.90 -1.39 0.90
N VAL A 173 -6.90 -2.40 0.04
CA VAL A 173 -5.90 -2.54 -1.01
C VAL A 173 -6.60 -2.45 -2.35
N PHE A 174 -6.17 -1.51 -3.18
CA PHE A 174 -6.63 -1.32 -4.55
C PHE A 174 -5.52 -1.69 -5.53
N ILE A 175 -5.89 -2.40 -6.59
CA ILE A 175 -5.06 -2.58 -7.78
C ILE A 175 -5.68 -1.75 -8.88
N LEU A 176 -4.89 -0.81 -9.38
CA LEU A 176 -5.33 0.15 -10.38
C LEU A 176 -4.54 -0.03 -11.69
N GLY A 177 -5.23 0.11 -12.82
CA GLY A 177 -4.66 0.01 -14.16
C GLY A 177 -4.78 1.31 -14.94
N LYS A 178 -4.00 1.47 -16.00
CA LYS A 178 -4.09 2.65 -16.88
C LYS A 178 -5.34 2.66 -17.75
N GLN A 179 -5.97 1.51 -17.95
CA GLN A 179 -7.21 1.36 -18.73
C GLN A 179 -8.34 0.86 -17.82
N PRO A 180 -9.60 1.27 -18.08
CA PRO A 180 -10.75 0.73 -17.36
C PRO A 180 -10.93 -0.77 -17.65
N PRO A 181 -11.54 -1.54 -16.73
CA PRO A 181 -11.81 -2.95 -16.98
C PRO A 181 -12.83 -3.11 -18.12
N GLU A 182 -12.46 -3.82 -19.19
CA GLU A 182 -13.30 -4.03 -20.39
C GLU A 182 -14.37 -5.14 -20.21
N GLY A 183 -14.85 -5.37 -18.99
CA GLY A 183 -15.78 -6.47 -18.69
C GLY A 183 -15.16 -7.88 -18.78
N LYS A 184 -13.83 -7.96 -18.88
CA LYS A 184 -13.06 -9.21 -18.74
C LYS A 184 -12.76 -9.44 -17.26
N ASP A 185 -12.81 -10.70 -16.85
CA ASP A 185 -12.34 -11.08 -15.52
C ASP A 185 -10.89 -10.62 -15.32
N ILE A 186 -10.63 -10.04 -14.14
CA ILE A 186 -9.29 -9.63 -13.74
C ILE A 186 -8.40 -10.88 -13.71
N ASP A 187 -7.18 -10.75 -14.22
CA ASP A 187 -6.15 -11.80 -14.17
C ASP A 187 -6.08 -12.40 -12.75
N GLU A 188 -6.31 -13.71 -12.62
CA GLU A 188 -6.24 -14.45 -11.35
C GLU A 188 -4.92 -14.21 -10.60
N ARG A 189 -3.84 -13.92 -11.34
CA ARG A 189 -2.55 -13.54 -10.77
C ARG A 189 -2.62 -12.19 -10.03
N LEU A 190 -3.35 -11.20 -10.55
CA LEU A 190 -3.58 -9.91 -9.87
C LEU A 190 -4.41 -10.09 -8.60
N LYS A 191 -5.42 -10.99 -8.64
CA LYS A 191 -6.22 -11.35 -7.46
C LYS A 191 -5.35 -11.95 -6.36
N LYS A 192 -4.53 -12.95 -6.72
CA LYS A 192 -3.54 -13.58 -5.81
C LYS A 192 -2.55 -12.58 -5.22
N MET A 193 -2.16 -11.53 -5.97
CA MET A 193 -1.30 -10.49 -5.40
C MET A 193 -1.97 -9.70 -4.28
N ILE A 194 -3.28 -9.41 -4.36
CA ILE A 194 -3.99 -8.81 -3.23
C ILE A 194 -3.98 -9.77 -2.04
N GLU A 195 -4.18 -11.07 -2.26
CA GLU A 195 -4.14 -12.10 -1.19
C GLU A 195 -2.78 -12.20 -0.51
N VAL A 196 -1.66 -11.93 -1.21
CA VAL A 196 -0.33 -11.90 -0.58
C VAL A 196 -0.22 -10.76 0.44
N TYR A 197 -0.80 -9.60 0.13
CA TYR A 197 -0.79 -8.42 1.01
C TYR A 197 -1.94 -8.42 2.01
N TRP A 198 -2.94 -9.28 1.81
CA TRP A 198 -4.09 -9.47 2.67
C TRP A 198 -4.54 -10.95 2.65
N PRO A 199 -3.80 -11.87 3.29
CA PRO A 199 -4.16 -13.29 3.28
C PRO A 199 -5.51 -13.50 4.00
N GLU A 200 -6.38 -14.34 3.44
CA GLU A 200 -7.54 -14.87 4.20
C GLU A 200 -7.05 -15.69 5.40
N GLU A 201 -7.82 -15.64 6.48
CA GLU A 201 -7.66 -16.56 7.63
C GLU A 201 -8.10 -17.98 7.28
#